data_AF-A0AAV8Y206-F1
#
_entry.id   AF-A0AAV8Y206-F1
#
_cell.length_a   1.000
_cell.length_b   1.000
_cell.length_c   1.000
_cell.angle_alpha   90.00
_cell.angle_beta   90.00
_cell.angle_gamma   90.00
#
_symmetry.space_group_name_H-M   'P 1'
#
loop_
_entity.id
_entity.type
_entity.pdbx_description
1 polymer ?
#
loop_
_entity_poly.entity_id
_entity_poly.type
_entity_poly.pdbx_seq_one_letter_code
_entity_poly.pdbx_strand_id
1 'polypeptide(L)'
;MKPYSRVSLTKEQKVFNCRLSRARRIVENAFGILASRFRIFEKPMACLRETVDKIIKACCALHNWMRITSSNNYTPSGSLDEEDIDSGRVMQGSWRDEINKTLPSIGTVGSNHSSNLAREKRDRICRYFNGEGALPW
;
A
#
# COMPACT_ATOMS: atom_id res chain seq x y z
N MET A 1 -2.30 7.27 -6.46
CA MET A 1 -1.73 8.11 -7.56
C MET A 1 -1.33 7.23 -8.72
N LYS A 2 -1.53 7.64 -9.97
CA LYS A 2 -1.09 6.82 -11.12
C LYS A 2 0.42 7.00 -11.37
N PRO A 3 1.22 5.93 -11.56
CA PRO A 3 2.62 6.07 -11.97
C PRO A 3 2.74 6.69 -13.37
N TYR A 4 3.94 7.13 -13.76
CA TYR A 4 4.22 7.44 -15.16
C TYR A 4 4.13 6.18 -16.02
N SER A 5 3.75 6.35 -17.29
CA SER A 5 3.73 5.25 -18.27
C SER A 5 5.10 4.58 -18.33
N ARG A 6 5.16 3.25 -18.40
CA ARG A 6 6.43 2.51 -18.44
C ARG A 6 7.20 2.67 -19.77
N VAL A 7 6.59 3.33 -20.75
CA VAL A 7 7.19 3.62 -22.07
C VAL A 7 7.96 4.94 -22.01
N SER A 8 9.22 4.92 -22.47
CA SER A 8 10.07 6.12 -22.64
C SER A 8 10.19 7.01 -21.39
N LEU A 9 10.44 6.39 -20.24
CA LEU A 9 10.63 7.11 -18.97
C LEU A 9 11.98 7.84 -18.91
N THR A 10 11.95 9.10 -18.52
CA THR A 10 13.15 9.83 -18.09
C THR A 10 13.73 9.22 -16.80
N LYS A 11 15.00 9.50 -16.50
CA LYS A 11 15.65 9.01 -15.27
C LYS A 11 14.84 9.39 -14.02
N GLU A 12 14.47 10.66 -13.88
CA GLU A 12 13.67 11.19 -12.76
C GLU A 12 12.32 10.47 -12.60
N GLN A 13 11.64 10.17 -13.70
CA GLN A 13 10.37 9.45 -13.66
C GLN A 13 10.55 7.98 -13.26
N LYS A 14 11.67 7.34 -13.63
CA LYS A 14 12.02 5.99 -13.15
C LYS A 14 12.24 5.99 -11.64
N VAL A 15 13.04 6.94 -11.13
CA VAL A 15 13.26 7.14 -9.69
C VAL A 15 11.94 7.32 -8.96
N PHE A 16 11.11 8.23 -9.45
CA PHE A 16 9.83 8.52 -8.85
C PHE A 16 8.90 7.30 -8.85
N ASN A 17 8.79 6.58 -9.97
CA ASN A 17 7.96 5.37 -10.04
C ASN A 17 8.43 4.29 -9.04
N CYS A 18 9.73 4.11 -8.86
CA CYS A 18 10.30 3.19 -7.86
C CYS A 18 9.88 3.60 -6.44
N ARG A 19 10.12 4.85 -6.05
CA ARG A 19 9.73 5.37 -4.72
C ARG A 19 8.23 5.30 -4.48
N LEU A 20 7.44 5.61 -5.50
CA LEU A 20 6.00 5.51 -5.45
C LEU A 20 5.53 4.05 -5.25
N SER A 21 6.24 3.08 -5.83
CA SER A 21 6.00 1.65 -5.60
C SER A 21 6.33 1.26 -4.16
N ARG A 22 7.48 1.69 -3.63
CA ARG A 22 7.87 1.47 -2.22
C ARG A 22 6.83 2.03 -1.25
N ALA A 23 6.37 3.26 -1.48
CA ALA A 23 5.32 3.87 -0.67
C ALA A 23 3.98 3.10 -0.75
N ARG A 24 3.58 2.64 -1.94
CA ARG A 24 2.38 1.79 -2.09
C ARG A 24 2.50 0.51 -1.30
N ARG A 25 3.65 -0.17 -1.36
CA ARG A 25 3.88 -1.43 -0.64
C ARG A 25 3.66 -1.29 0.86
N ILE A 26 4.12 -0.19 1.47
CA ILE A 26 3.88 0.07 2.90
C ILE A 26 2.37 0.16 3.20
N VAL A 27 1.64 0.89 2.36
CA VAL A 27 0.19 1.05 2.51
C VAL A 27 -0.55 -0.28 2.29
N GLU A 28 -0.18 -1.02 1.24
CA GLU A 28 -0.75 -2.35 0.92
C GLU A 28 -0.49 -3.35 2.04
N ASN A 29 0.73 -3.42 2.58
CA ASN A 29 1.07 -4.24 3.74
C ASN A 29 0.19 -3.92 4.95
N ALA A 30 -0.02 -2.64 5.26
CA ALA A 30 -0.84 -2.24 6.40
C ALA A 30 -2.31 -2.68 6.23
N PHE A 31 -2.90 -2.43 5.07
CA PHE A 31 -4.27 -2.88 4.78
C PHE A 31 -4.39 -4.40 4.69
N GLY A 32 -3.39 -5.06 4.11
CA GLY A 32 -3.31 -6.51 3.99
C GLY A 32 -3.35 -7.20 5.36
N ILE A 33 -2.47 -6.77 6.28
CA ILE A 33 -2.46 -7.28 7.66
C ILE A 33 -3.76 -6.94 8.39
N LEU A 34 -4.28 -5.73 8.25
CA LEU A 34 -5.55 -5.37 8.88
C LEU A 34 -6.68 -6.30 8.40
N ALA A 35 -6.81 -6.51 7.10
CA ALA A 35 -7.84 -7.37 6.56
C ALA A 35 -7.63 -8.84 6.98
N SER A 36 -6.39 -9.33 6.99
CA SER A 36 -6.11 -10.74 7.28
C SER A 36 -6.31 -11.09 8.76
N ARG A 37 -6.05 -10.11 9.64
CA ARG A 37 -6.25 -10.26 11.09
C ARG A 37 -7.67 -9.96 11.53
N PHE A 38 -8.35 -9.01 10.88
CA PHE A 38 -9.70 -8.61 11.25
C PHE A 38 -10.69 -8.97 10.13
N ARG A 39 -11.28 -10.16 10.24
CA ARG A 39 -12.27 -10.71 9.29
C ARG A 39 -13.45 -9.79 8.96
N ILE A 40 -13.73 -8.78 9.80
CA ILE A 40 -14.76 -7.78 9.53
C ILE A 40 -14.51 -7.02 8.22
N PHE A 41 -13.25 -6.92 7.77
CA PHE A 41 -12.89 -6.27 6.51
C PHE A 41 -13.01 -7.18 5.28
N GLU A 42 -13.20 -8.50 5.46
CA GLU A 42 -13.36 -9.44 4.34
C GLU A 42 -14.76 -9.40 3.74
N LYS A 43 -15.71 -8.74 4.40
CA LYS A 43 -17.11 -8.64 3.96
C LYS A 43 -17.62 -7.20 4.03
N PRO A 44 -18.60 -6.82 3.19
CA PRO A 44 -19.29 -5.55 3.34
C PRO A 44 -19.88 -5.40 4.76
N MET A 45 -19.62 -4.26 5.39
CA MET A 45 -20.11 -3.97 6.74
C MET A 45 -21.58 -3.54 6.69
N ALA A 46 -22.48 -4.41 7.13
CA ALA A 46 -23.92 -4.12 7.22
C ALA A 46 -24.27 -3.32 8.49
N CYS A 47 -23.67 -2.13 8.67
CA CYS A 47 -23.95 -1.24 9.79
C CYS A 47 -23.92 0.23 9.36
N LEU A 48 -24.36 1.12 10.25
CA LEU A 48 -24.35 2.57 10.01
C LEU A 48 -22.93 3.10 9.86
N ARG A 49 -22.79 4.20 9.10
CA ARG A 49 -21.49 4.84 8.81
C ARG A 49 -20.73 5.19 10.09
N GLU A 50 -21.43 5.69 11.11
CA GLU A 50 -20.85 6.08 12.39
C GLU A 50 -20.28 4.86 13.14
N THR A 51 -20.89 3.69 12.96
CA THR A 51 -20.40 2.42 13.50
C THR A 51 -19.19 1.93 12.73
N VAL A 52 -19.19 2.05 11.40
CA VAL A 52 -18.03 1.74 10.54
C VAL A 52 -16.80 2.56 10.97
N ASP A 53 -16.96 3.86 11.20
CA ASP A 53 -15.85 4.73 11.63
C ASP A 53 -15.28 4.29 12.98
N LYS A 54 -16.13 3.87 13.92
CA LYS A 54 -15.70 3.33 15.23
C LYS A 54 -14.96 2.00 15.06
N ILE A 55 -15.46 1.10 14.21
CA ILE A 55 -14.82 -0.18 13.91
C ILE A 55 -13.41 0.05 13.34
N ILE A 56 -13.28 0.91 12.32
CA ILE A 56 -12.00 1.19 11.68
C ILE A 56 -11.00 1.74 12.71
N LYS A 57 -11.42 2.73 13.52
CA LYS A 57 -10.56 3.31 14.57
C LYS A 57 -10.15 2.27 15.62
N ALA A 58 -11.07 1.41 16.06
CA ALA A 58 -10.78 0.35 17.01
C ALA A 58 -9.78 -0.66 16.43
N CYS A 59 -9.96 -1.11 15.19
CA CYS A 59 -9.03 -2.00 14.50
C CYS A 59 -7.63 -1.37 14.36
N CYS A 60 -7.53 -0.08 14.01
CA CYS A 60 -6.24 0.63 13.97
C CYS A 60 -5.57 0.70 15.35
N ALA A 61 -6.32 1.01 16.40
CA ALA A 61 -5.78 1.06 17.76
C ALA A 61 -5.29 -0.32 18.23
N LEU A 62 -6.09 -1.37 17.99
CA LEU A 62 -5.73 -2.75 18.31
C LEU A 62 -4.52 -3.24 17.50
N HIS A 63 -4.47 -2.90 16.21
CA HIS A 63 -3.32 -3.19 15.35
C HIS A 63 -2.03 -2.58 15.93
N ASN A 64 -2.06 -1.29 16.24
CA ASN A 64 -0.91 -0.59 16.81
C ASN A 64 -0.50 -1.20 18.15
N TRP A 65 -1.47 -1.50 19.01
CA TRP A 65 -1.20 -2.12 20.31
C TRP A 65 -0.55 -3.51 20.16
N MET A 66 -1.11 -4.39 19.33
CA MET A 66 -0.56 -5.74 19.10
C MET A 66 0.82 -5.72 18.43
N ARG A 67 1.06 -4.74 17.53
CA ARG A 67 2.39 -4.51 16.95
C ARG A 67 3.44 -4.17 18.00
N ILE A 68 3.06 -3.50 19.08
CA ILE A 68 3.96 -3.14 20.18
C ILE A 68 4.11 -4.29 21.17
N THR A 69 3.00 -4.90 21.61
CA THR A 69 3.01 -5.87 22.71
C THR A 69 3.28 -7.30 22.28
N SER A 70 3.09 -7.64 21.00
CA SER A 70 3.15 -9.01 20.51
C SER A 70 3.61 -9.09 19.05
N SER A 71 4.58 -8.24 18.66
CA SER A 71 5.06 -8.10 17.27
C SER A 71 5.32 -9.44 16.57
N ASN A 72 6.07 -10.35 17.21
CA ASN A 72 6.44 -11.63 16.59
C ASN A 72 5.25 -12.55 16.30
N ASN A 73 4.18 -12.47 17.11
CA ASN A 73 2.97 -13.27 16.89
C ASN A 73 2.02 -12.56 15.92
N TYR A 74 1.94 -11.24 16.00
CA TYR A 74 0.99 -10.45 15.23
C TYR A 74 1.46 -10.20 13.78
N THR A 75 2.73 -9.87 13.59
CA THR A 75 3.39 -9.75 12.29
C THR A 75 4.74 -10.48 12.32
N PRO A 76 4.75 -11.83 12.23
CA PRO A 76 5.98 -12.61 12.16
C PRO A 76 6.82 -12.24 10.93
N SER A 77 8.11 -12.57 10.94
CA SER A 77 8.97 -12.42 9.75
C SER A 77 8.38 -13.14 8.54
N GLY A 78 8.41 -12.49 7.37
CA GLY A 78 7.77 -13.00 6.15
C GLY A 78 6.25 -12.77 6.08
N SER A 79 5.64 -12.14 7.10
CA SER A 79 4.23 -11.74 7.02
C SER A 79 3.97 -10.51 6.16
N LEU A 80 5.00 -9.72 5.83
CA LEU A 80 4.91 -8.47 5.06
C LEU A 80 5.65 -8.62 3.73
N ASP A 81 5.25 -7.83 2.74
CA ASP A 81 6.08 -7.70 1.54
C ASP A 81 7.37 -6.95 1.88
N GLU A 82 8.50 -7.56 1.60
CA GLU A 82 9.84 -7.03 1.87
C GLU A 82 10.59 -6.85 0.54
N GLU A 83 11.51 -5.89 0.49
CA GLU A 83 12.39 -5.69 -0.66
C GLU A 83 13.81 -6.02 -0.26
N ASP A 84 14.39 -6.95 -1.00
CA ASP A 84 15.81 -7.21 -0.91
C ASP A 84 16.56 -5.99 -1.46
N ILE A 85 17.35 -5.34 -0.61
CA ILE A 85 18.02 -4.08 -0.93
C ILE A 85 19.05 -4.28 -2.05
N ASP A 86 19.71 -5.44 -2.07
CA ASP A 86 20.80 -5.73 -3.00
C ASP A 86 20.30 -6.09 -4.41
N SER A 87 19.24 -6.89 -4.50
CA SER A 87 18.68 -7.35 -5.78
C SER A 87 17.48 -6.53 -6.27
N GLY A 88 16.90 -5.68 -5.41
CA GLY A 88 15.65 -4.93 -5.68
C GLY A 88 14.44 -5.84 -5.87
N ARG A 89 14.54 -7.12 -5.50
CA ARG A 89 13.44 -8.09 -5.62
C ARG A 89 12.48 -7.94 -4.45
N VAL A 90 11.19 -7.96 -4.75
CA VAL A 90 10.14 -7.92 -3.74
C VAL A 90 9.75 -9.35 -3.37
N MET A 91 9.97 -9.73 -2.12
CA MET A 91 9.46 -10.95 -1.51
C MET A 91 8.04 -10.68 -1.02
N GLN A 92 7.09 -11.53 -1.41
CA GLN A 92 5.69 -11.37 -1.04
C GLN A 92 5.45 -11.89 0.38
N GLY A 93 4.68 -11.13 1.16
CA GLY A 93 4.28 -11.49 2.50
C GLY A 93 3.13 -12.49 2.53
N SER A 94 3.09 -13.34 3.57
CA SER A 94 2.05 -14.37 3.74
C SER A 94 0.62 -13.80 3.84
N TRP A 95 0.46 -12.51 4.17
CA TRP A 95 -0.85 -11.85 4.21
C TRP A 95 -1.58 -11.93 2.87
N ARG A 96 -0.84 -11.97 1.74
CA ARG A 96 -1.41 -12.06 0.40
C ARG A 96 -2.14 -13.38 0.20
N ASP A 97 -1.63 -14.49 0.73
CA ASP A 97 -2.26 -15.81 0.60
C ASP A 97 -3.53 -15.95 1.43
N GLU A 98 -3.59 -15.26 2.58
CA GLU A 98 -4.79 -15.21 3.43
C GLU A 98 -5.90 -14.40 2.74
N ILE A 99 -5.56 -13.23 2.20
CA ILE A 99 -6.51 -12.31 1.58
C ILE A 99 -6.97 -12.75 0.19
N ASN A 100 -6.09 -13.29 -0.64
CA ASN A 100 -6.46 -13.72 -1.99
C ASN A 100 -7.53 -14.84 -2.00
N LYS A 101 -7.71 -15.54 -0.87
CA LYS A 101 -8.78 -16.54 -0.68
C LYS A 101 -10.13 -15.89 -0.39
N THR A 102 -10.16 -14.71 0.22
CA THR A 102 -11.37 -14.08 0.76
C THR A 102 -11.82 -12.85 -0.01
N LEU A 103 -10.86 -12.07 -0.54
CA LEU A 103 -11.11 -10.89 -1.37
C LEU A 103 -10.57 -11.12 -2.79
N PRO A 104 -11.44 -11.12 -3.82
CA PRO A 104 -10.99 -11.26 -5.20
C PRO A 104 -10.21 -10.01 -5.63
N SER A 105 -9.20 -10.22 -6.49
CA SER A 105 -8.49 -9.10 -7.11
C SER A 105 -9.45 -8.23 -7.92
N ILE A 106 -9.51 -6.95 -7.57
CA ILE A 106 -10.26 -5.97 -8.36
C ILE A 106 -9.51 -5.76 -9.67
N GLY A 107 -10.16 -6.09 -10.79
CA GLY A 107 -9.64 -5.84 -12.12
C GLY A 107 -9.59 -4.34 -12.46
N THR A 108 -9.33 -4.01 -13.73
CA THR A 108 -9.32 -2.62 -14.18
C THR A 108 -10.72 -1.99 -14.07
N VAL A 109 -10.93 -1.10 -13.10
CA VAL A 109 -12.20 -0.38 -12.92
C VAL A 109 -12.12 0.99 -13.58
N GLY A 110 -12.58 1.09 -14.83
CA GLY A 110 -12.75 2.36 -15.55
C GLY A 110 -11.58 2.78 -16.45
N SER A 111 -11.61 4.05 -16.87
CA SER A 111 -10.65 4.58 -17.85
C SER A 111 -9.24 4.67 -17.27
N ASN A 112 -8.26 4.24 -18.07
CA ASN A 112 -6.85 4.42 -17.75
C ASN A 112 -6.37 5.86 -17.96
N HIS A 113 -7.23 6.84 -18.29
CA HIS A 113 -6.81 8.21 -18.54
C HIS A 113 -6.88 9.06 -17.27
N SER A 114 -5.75 9.68 -16.90
CA SER A 114 -5.66 10.62 -15.77
C SER A 114 -5.95 12.03 -16.25
N SER A 115 -6.75 12.80 -15.50
CA SER A 115 -6.97 14.22 -15.77
C SER A 115 -5.67 15.04 -15.78
N ASN A 116 -5.66 16.17 -16.48
CA ASN A 116 -4.51 17.07 -16.53
C ASN A 116 -4.05 17.52 -15.13
N LEU A 117 -5.00 17.87 -14.26
CA LEU A 117 -4.71 18.22 -12.85
C LEU A 117 -4.00 17.08 -12.09
N ALA A 118 -4.41 15.82 -12.31
CA ALA A 118 -3.76 14.68 -11.67
C ALA A 118 -2.34 14.46 -12.20
N ARG A 119 -2.10 14.73 -13.49
CA ARG A 119 -0.77 14.70 -14.10
C ARG A 119 0.13 15.80 -13.53
N GLU A 120 -0.37 17.02 -13.44
CA GLU A 120 0.37 18.15 -12.85
C GLU A 120 0.73 17.90 -11.38
N LYS A 121 -0.20 17.36 -10.58
CA LYS A 121 0.09 16.96 -9.19
C LYS A 121 1.20 15.91 -9.13
N ARG A 122 1.15 14.90 -10.00
CA ARG A 122 2.21 13.88 -10.09
C ARG A 122 3.54 14.53 -10.48
N ASP A 123 3.56 15.44 -11.44
CA ASP A 123 4.78 16.11 -11.90
C ASP A 123 5.38 17.00 -10.81
N ARG A 124 4.56 17.73 -10.06
CA ARG A 124 4.99 18.51 -8.90
C ARG A 124 5.64 17.63 -7.84
N ILE A 125 5.00 16.50 -7.52
CA ILE A 125 5.50 15.54 -6.53
C ILE A 125 6.77 14.85 -7.03
N CYS A 126 6.85 14.51 -8.31
CA CYS A 126 8.03 13.94 -8.94
C CYS A 126 9.24 14.88 -8.82
N ARG A 127 9.06 16.17 -9.13
CA ARG A 127 10.13 17.17 -8.97
C ARG A 127 10.57 17.31 -7.52
N TYR A 128 9.61 17.43 -6.59
CA TYR A 128 9.93 17.54 -5.16
C TYR A 128 10.76 16.36 -4.66
N PHE A 129 10.32 15.12 -4.94
CA PHE A 129 11.06 13.95 -4.49
C PHE A 129 12.37 13.76 -5.24
N ASN A 130 12.56 14.28 -6.46
CA ASN A 130 13.87 14.24 -7.13
C ASN A 130 14.82 15.40 -6.72
N GLY A 131 14.33 16.41 -6.00
CA GLY A 131 15.09 17.56 -5.52
C GLY A 131 15.14 17.61 -3.99
N GLU A 132 14.53 18.63 -3.40
CA GLU A 132 14.54 18.91 -1.95
C GLU A 132 14.09 17.72 -1.08
N GLY A 133 13.10 16.96 -1.55
CA GLY A 133 12.55 15.81 -0.85
C GLY A 133 13.24 14.49 -1.19
N ALA A 134 14.44 14.50 -1.77
CA ALA A 134 15.13 13.29 -2.17
C ALA A 134 15.43 12.37 -0.99
N LEU A 135 14.95 11.13 -1.10
CA LEU A 135 15.27 10.05 -0.15
C LEU A 135 16.50 9.28 -0.62
N PRO A 136 17.32 8.74 0.29
CA PRO A 136 18.33 7.75 -0.05
C PRO A 136 17.73 6.61 -0.87
N TRP A 137 18.56 6.04 -1.73
CA TRP A 137 18.18 4.87 -2.52
C TRP A 137 18.04 3.66 -1.62
#